data_AF-A0A5N9C5B9-F1
#
_entry.id   AF-A0A5N9C5B9-F1
#
_cell.length_a   1.000
_cell.length_b   1.000
_cell.length_c   1.000
_cell.angle_alpha   90.00
_cell.angle_beta   90.00
_cell.angle_gamma   90.00
#
_symmetry.space_group_name_H-M   'P 1'
#
loop_
_entity.id
_entity.type
_entity.pdbx_description
1 polymer ?
#
loop_
_entity_poly.entity_id
_entity_poly.type
_entity_poly.pdbx_seq_one_letter_code
_entity_poly.pdbx_strand_id
1 'polypeptide(L)' 'MPEVTIDWNAGRTDEQKKEIAEVITKALVDIGNAPKENVKIEFIDNPV' A
#
# COMPACT_ATOMS: atom_id res chain seq x y z
N MET A 1 14.47 -0.91 -2.03
CA MET A 1 13.32 -1.57 -1.39
C MET A 1 12.37 -0.48 -0.94
N PRO A 2 11.32 -0.15 -1.71
CA PRO A 2 10.36 0.88 -1.32
C PRO A 2 9.42 0.36 -0.22
N GLU A 3 9.21 1.20 0.78
CA GLU A 3 8.23 1.00 1.85
C GLU A 3 7.25 2.17 1.83
N VAL A 4 5.96 1.85 1.85
CA VAL A 4 4.87 2.84 1.89
C VAL A 4 3.99 2.54 3.10
N THR A 5 3.84 3.54 3.96
CA THR A 5 2.90 3.49 5.09
C THR A 5 1.73 4.42 4.79
N ILE A 6 0.52 3.90 4.92
CA ILE A 6 -0.73 4.64 4.76
C ILE A 6 -1.36 4.77 6.14
N ASP A 7 -1.31 5.99 6.65
CA ASP A 7 -1.88 6.37 7.94
C ASP A 7 -3.21 7.08 7.70
N TRP A 8 -4.31 6.52 8.23
CA TRP A 8 -5.65 7.05 8.02
C TRP A 8 -6.64 6.67 9.13
N ASN A 9 -7.84 7.26 9.10
CA ASN A 9 -8.93 6.85 9.98
C ASN A 9 -9.46 5.46 9.62
N ALA A 10 -9.72 4.64 10.64
CA ALA A 10 -10.33 3.33 10.51
C ALA A 10 -11.67 3.39 9.75
N GLY A 11 -12.01 2.31 9.05
CA GLY A 11 -13.31 2.17 8.36
C GLY A 11 -13.25 1.65 6.92
N ARG A 12 -12.06 1.32 6.39
CA ARG A 12 -11.94 0.65 5.09
C ARG A 12 -12.02 -0.86 5.26
N THR A 13 -12.64 -1.52 4.29
CA THR A 13 -12.68 -2.98 4.20
C THR A 13 -11.33 -3.53 3.74
N ASP A 14 -11.10 -4.83 3.96
CA ASP A 14 -9.89 -5.50 3.48
C ASP A 14 -9.79 -5.46 1.94
N GLU A 15 -10.92 -5.57 1.22
CA GLU A 15 -10.90 -5.48 -0.25
C GLU A 15 -10.46 -4.09 -0.73
N GLN A 16 -10.93 -3.01 -0.07
CA GLN A 16 -10.48 -1.66 -0.39
C GLN A 16 -8.97 -1.50 -0.17
N LYS A 17 -8.44 -2.01 0.95
CA LYS A 17 -6.99 -1.98 1.24
C LYS A 17 -6.20 -2.77 0.21
N LYS A 18 -6.70 -3.93 -0.21
CA LYS A 18 -6.09 -4.78 -1.22
C LYS A 18 -6.01 -4.07 -2.58
N GLU A 19 -7.10 -3.49 -3.06
CA GLU A 19 -7.12 -2.74 -4.33
C GLU A 19 -6.12 -1.57 -4.30
N ILE A 20 -6.06 -0.84 -3.18
CA ILE A 20 -5.09 0.26 -2.99
C ILE A 20 -3.65 -0.27 -3.03
N ALA A 21 -3.36 -1.36 -2.31
CA ALA A 21 -2.04 -1.96 -2.28
C ALA A 21 -1.59 -2.43 -3.68
N GLU A 22 -2.50 -2.99 -4.47
CA GLU A 22 -2.21 -3.42 -5.85
C GLU A 22 -1.84 -2.25 -6.75
N VAL A 23 -2.60 -1.14 -6.68
CA VAL A 23 -2.34 0.06 -7.48
C VAL A 23 -0.99 0.70 -7.09
N ILE A 24 -0.71 0.85 -5.81
CA ILE A 24 0.56 1.44 -5.33
C ILE A 24 1.73 0.52 -5.68
N THR A 25 1.59 -0.79 -5.49
CA THR A 25 2.63 -1.76 -5.85
C THR A 25 2.94 -1.67 -7.34
N LYS A 26 1.92 -1.60 -8.20
CA LYS A 26 2.11 -1.44 -9.64
C LYS A 26 2.86 -0.16 -9.98
N ALA A 27 2.52 0.97 -9.35
CA ALA A 27 3.24 2.23 -9.57
C ALA A 27 4.72 2.13 -9.18
N LEU A 28 5.04 1.48 -8.06
CA LEU A 28 6.41 1.28 -7.59
C LEU A 28 7.22 0.33 -8.48
N VAL A 29 6.59 -0.70 -9.04
CA VAL A 29 7.22 -1.60 -10.00
C VAL A 29 7.45 -0.89 -11.34
N ASP A 30 6.41 -0.29 -11.92
CA ASP A 30 6.46 0.24 -13.29
C ASP A 30 7.27 1.54 -13.38
N ILE A 31 7.08 2.45 -12.43
CA ILE A 31 7.70 3.78 -12.45
C ILE A 31 8.98 3.77 -11.61
N GLY A 32 8.91 3.15 -10.44
CA GLY A 32 10.04 3.06 -9.52
C GLY A 32 11.08 2.00 -9.90
N ASN A 33 10.79 1.14 -10.89
CA ASN A 33 11.64 0.01 -11.31
C ASN A 33 12.06 -0.88 -10.13
N ALA A 34 11.18 -1.02 -9.13
CA ALA A 34 11.41 -1.86 -7.97
C ALA A 34 10.98 -3.31 -8.27
N PRO A 35 11.78 -4.33 -7.89
CA PRO A 35 11.30 -5.70 -7.91
C PRO A 35 10.06 -5.84 -7.03
N LYS A 36 9.03 -6.53 -7.51
CA LYS A 36 7.73 -6.63 -6.84
C LYS A 36 7.85 -7.22 -5.43
N GLU A 37 8.71 -8.21 -5.26
CA GLU A 37 9.02 -8.88 -3.99
C GLU A 37 9.66 -7.94 -2.96
N ASN A 38 10.17 -6.77 -3.40
CA ASN A 38 10.81 -5.77 -2.54
C ASN A 38 9.89 -4.59 -2.21
N VAL A 39 8.61 -4.65 -2.55
CA VAL A 39 7.62 -3.62 -2.21
C VAL A 39 6.91 -4.01 -0.92
N LYS A 40 6.96 -3.14 0.10
CA LYS A 40 6.19 -3.28 1.33
C LYS A 40 5.15 -2.17 1.43
N ILE A 41 3.89 -2.55 1.61
CA ILE A 41 2.78 -1.63 1.90
C ILE A 41 2.24 -1.94 3.29
N GLU A 42 2.12 -0.92 4.14
CA GLU A 42 1.61 -1.03 5.50
C GLU A 42 0.45 -0.05 5.70
N PHE A 43 -0.64 -0.52 6.32
CA PHE A 43 -1.81 0.29 6.64
C PHE A 43 -1.92 0.46 8.15
N ILE A 44 -2.02 1.71 8.60
CA ILE A 44 -2.24 2.08 9.99
C ILE A 44 -3.64 2.68 10.10
N ASP A 45 -4.55 1.95 10.75
CA ASP A 45 -5.90 2.42 11.05
C ASP A 45 -5.94 3.12 12.41
N ASN A 46 -6.23 4.42 12.39
CA ASN A 46 -6.38 5.20 13.61
C ASN A 46 -7.85 5.22 14.06
N PRO A 47 -8.11 5.12 15.37
CA PRO A 47 -9.44 5.37 15.91
C PRO A 47 -9.87 6.82 15.63
N VAL A 48 -11.16 7.01 15.40
CA VAL A 48 -11.78 8.32 15.17
C VAL A 48 -12.35 8.88 16.47
#